data_AF-X1VDA9-F1
#
_entry.id   AF-X1VDA9-F1
#
_cell.length_a   1.000
_cell.length_b   1.000
_cell.length_c   1.000
_cell.angle_alpha   90.00
_cell.angle_beta   90.00
_cell.angle_gamma   90.00
#
_symmetry.space_group_name_H-M   'P 1'
#
loop_
_entity.id
_entity.type
_entity.pdbx_description
1 polymer ?
#
loop_
_entity_poly.entity_id
_entity_poly.type
_entity_poly.pdbx_seq_one_letter_code
_entity_poly.pdbx_strand_id
1 'polypeptide(L)'
;MGIKDKQTYGEYFWAMQVEAQKAFGEEAEKELAPYIAGILADAELPEETPAGVKNFMRALSEPPSFTFLSTLAGVGLNAVDEVLDLVFDPILTMMKRANKRRTKETWLTSSQVNALWARRKGTEGLWDETTASEGY
;
A
#
# COMPACT_ATOMS: atom_id res chain seq x y z
N MET A 1 -20.00 13.57 -31.05
CA MET A 1 -19.43 14.40 -29.95
C MET A 1 -17.91 14.33 -30.05
N GLY A 2 -17.26 15.50 -30.05
CA GLY A 2 -15.99 15.83 -30.74
C GLY A 2 -14.70 15.05 -30.46
N ILE A 3 -14.72 13.95 -29.71
CA ILE A 3 -13.53 13.10 -29.51
C ILE A 3 -13.39 12.06 -30.63
N LYS A 4 -14.52 11.50 -31.11
CA LYS A 4 -14.55 10.44 -32.14
C LYS A 4 -14.56 10.99 -33.57
N ASP A 5 -15.21 12.13 -33.78
CA ASP A 5 -15.25 12.87 -35.05
C ASP A 5 -14.75 14.28 -34.78
N LYS A 6 -13.48 14.52 -35.14
CA LYS A 6 -12.76 15.77 -34.88
C LYS A 6 -13.07 16.73 -36.04
N GLN A 7 -14.13 17.54 -35.95
CA GLN A 7 -14.55 18.43 -37.05
C GLN A 7 -13.90 19.81 -36.98
N THR A 8 -13.49 20.23 -35.80
CA THR A 8 -12.83 21.52 -35.56
C THR A 8 -11.45 21.36 -34.94
N TYR A 9 -10.59 22.37 -35.09
CA TYR A 9 -9.26 22.36 -34.46
C TYR A 9 -9.33 22.25 -32.93
N GLY A 10 -10.32 22.88 -32.29
CA GLY A 10 -10.51 22.77 -30.84
C GLY A 10 -10.89 21.35 -30.40
N GLU A 11 -11.76 20.68 -31.16
CA GLU A 11 -12.10 19.26 -30.92
C GLU A 11 -10.91 18.34 -31.16
N TYR A 12 -10.12 18.60 -32.22
CA TYR A 12 -8.87 17.89 -32.47
C TYR A 12 -7.89 18.04 -31.31
N PHE A 13 -7.61 19.28 -30.88
CA PHE A 13 -6.67 19.56 -29.79
C PHE A 13 -7.10 18.90 -28.47
N TRP A 14 -8.38 19.01 -28.13
CA TRP A 14 -8.94 18.36 -26.95
C TRP A 14 -8.85 16.83 -27.04
N ALA A 15 -9.22 16.25 -28.18
CA ALA A 15 -9.14 14.81 -28.38
C ALA A 15 -7.70 14.29 -28.30
N MET A 16 -6.72 15.03 -28.85
CA MET A 16 -5.30 14.70 -28.72
C MET A 16 -4.80 14.79 -27.28
N GLN A 17 -5.29 15.74 -26.48
CA GLN A 17 -4.98 15.78 -25.04
C GLN A 17 -5.52 14.55 -24.30
N VAL A 18 -6.75 14.13 -24.58
CA VAL A 18 -7.34 12.92 -23.99
C VAL A 18 -6.59 11.66 -24.43
N GLU A 19 -6.21 11.56 -25.70
CA GLU A 19 -5.40 10.46 -26.23
C GLU A 19 -4.01 10.42 -25.58
N ALA A 20 -3.36 11.57 -25.38
CA ALA A 20 -2.09 11.65 -24.67
C ALA A 20 -2.21 11.21 -23.21
N GLN A 21 -3.25 11.66 -22.48
CA GLN A 21 -3.49 11.24 -21.09
C GLN A 21 -3.74 9.73 -20.99
N LYS A 22 -4.50 9.17 -21.93
CA LYS A 22 -4.73 7.73 -22.01
C LYS A 22 -3.43 6.97 -22.26
N ALA A 23 -2.61 7.42 -23.22
CA ALA A 23 -1.33 6.79 -23.54
C ALA A 23 -0.37 6.81 -22.33
N PHE A 24 -0.25 7.95 -21.64
CA PHE A 24 0.53 8.06 -20.41
C PHE A 24 0.01 7.13 -19.30
N GLY A 25 -1.32 7.05 -19.13
CA GLY A 25 -1.93 6.17 -18.14
C GLY A 25 -1.69 4.68 -18.42
N GLU A 26 -1.86 4.26 -19.67
CA GLU A 26 -1.62 2.87 -20.09
C GLU A 26 -0.13 2.48 -19.96
N GLU A 27 0.79 3.39 -20.27
CA GLU A 27 2.23 3.16 -20.12
C GLU A 27 2.63 3.05 -18.64
N ALA A 28 2.16 3.98 -17.79
CA ALA A 28 2.38 3.91 -16.35
C ALA A 28 1.78 2.64 -15.73
N GLU A 29 0.59 2.24 -16.15
CA GLU A 29 -0.04 1.00 -15.70
C GLU A 29 0.77 -0.23 -16.12
N LYS A 30 1.24 -0.27 -17.38
CA LYS A 30 2.09 -1.36 -17.88
C LYS A 30 3.41 -1.47 -17.10
N GLU A 31 3.99 -0.35 -16.69
CA GLU A 31 5.21 -0.31 -15.88
C GLU A 31 4.96 -0.72 -14.42
N LEU A 32 3.86 -0.27 -13.82
CA LEU A 32 3.59 -0.46 -12.38
C LEU A 32 2.86 -1.77 -12.05
N ALA A 33 2.00 -2.25 -12.94
CA ALA A 33 1.17 -3.44 -12.71
C ALA A 33 2.00 -4.69 -12.31
N PRO A 34 3.16 -5.00 -12.94
CA PRO A 34 3.98 -6.14 -12.51
C PRO A 34 4.47 -6.03 -11.06
N TYR A 35 4.80 -4.82 -10.59
CA TYR A 35 5.24 -4.61 -9.20
C TYR A 35 4.09 -4.74 -8.21
N ILE A 36 2.92 -4.16 -8.54
CA ILE A 36 1.72 -4.29 -7.70
C ILE A 36 1.27 -5.75 -7.64
N ALA A 37 1.22 -6.45 -8.78
CA ALA A 37 0.92 -7.87 -8.84
C ALA A 37 1.92 -8.71 -8.03
N GLY A 38 3.21 -8.37 -8.07
CA GLY A 38 4.23 -9.03 -7.25
C GLY A 38 3.98 -8.87 -5.75
N ILE A 39 3.63 -7.67 -5.30
CA ILE A 39 3.31 -7.42 -3.88
C ILE A 39 2.05 -8.19 -3.45
N LEU A 40 1.03 -8.23 -4.31
CA LEU A 40 -0.23 -8.92 -4.04
C LEU A 40 -0.14 -10.45 -4.14
N ALA A 41 0.82 -10.99 -4.90
CA ALA A 41 1.03 -12.43 -5.02
C ALA A 41 1.42 -13.09 -3.68
N ASP A 42 2.10 -12.33 -2.82
CA ASP A 42 2.48 -12.76 -1.47
C ASP A 42 1.36 -12.54 -0.43
N ALA A 43 0.21 -11.97 -0.84
CA ALA A 43 -0.93 -11.81 0.04
C ALA A 43 -1.66 -13.14 0.23
N GLU A 44 -1.45 -13.78 1.39
CA GLU A 44 -2.20 -14.97 1.79
C GLU A 44 -3.65 -14.59 2.17
N LEU A 45 -4.55 -14.63 1.20
CA LEU A 45 -5.99 -14.46 1.45
C LEU A 45 -6.56 -15.77 2.05
N PRO A 46 -7.26 -15.72 3.20
CA PRO A 46 -7.94 -16.88 3.77
C PRO A 46 -8.90 -17.55 2.78
N GLU A 47 -9.08 -18.87 2.87
CA GLU A 47 -9.95 -19.62 1.95
C GLU A 47 -11.39 -19.09 1.97
N GLU A 48 -11.88 -18.73 3.15
CA GLU A 48 -13.19 -18.14 3.43
C GLU A 48 -13.40 -16.73 2.89
N THR A 49 -12.36 -16.10 2.32
CA THR A 49 -12.47 -14.74 1.78
C THR A 49 -13.58 -14.67 0.73
N PRO A 50 -14.54 -13.73 0.84
CA PRO A 50 -15.63 -13.60 -0.11
C PRO A 50 -15.14 -13.42 -1.55
N ALA A 51 -15.86 -14.03 -2.51
CA ALA A 51 -15.48 -13.98 -3.92
C ALA A 51 -15.34 -12.55 -4.47
N GLY A 52 -16.16 -11.60 -3.98
CA GLY A 52 -16.07 -10.19 -4.34
C GLY A 52 -14.72 -9.55 -3.98
N VAL A 53 -14.19 -9.88 -2.80
CA VAL A 53 -12.87 -9.39 -2.34
C VAL A 53 -11.75 -10.02 -3.17
N LYS A 54 -11.81 -11.33 -3.42
CA LYS A 54 -10.86 -12.02 -4.31
C LYS A 54 -10.84 -11.41 -5.72
N ASN A 55 -12.02 -11.09 -6.26
CA ASN A 55 -12.15 -10.43 -7.56
C ASN A 55 -11.61 -9.00 -7.56
N PHE A 56 -11.84 -8.25 -6.48
CA PHE A 56 -11.30 -6.90 -6.30
C PHE A 56 -9.77 -6.91 -6.24
N MET A 57 -9.18 -7.85 -5.49
CA MET A 57 -7.73 -8.03 -5.42
C MET A 57 -7.11 -8.37 -6.78
N ARG A 58 -7.76 -9.23 -7.56
CA ARG A 58 -7.35 -9.50 -8.94
C ARG A 58 -7.44 -8.25 -9.84
N ALA A 59 -8.46 -7.41 -9.64
CA ALA A 59 -8.58 -6.15 -10.37
C ALA A 59 -7.55 -5.10 -9.93
N LEU A 60 -6.97 -5.21 -8.72
CA LEU A 60 -5.86 -4.35 -8.31
C LEU A 60 -4.52 -4.81 -8.90
N SER A 61 -4.30 -6.13 -9.01
CA SER A 61 -3.11 -6.68 -9.65
C SER A 61 -3.12 -6.48 -11.18
N GLU A 62 -4.30 -6.52 -11.78
CA GLU A 62 -4.53 -6.29 -13.21
C GLU A 62 -5.68 -5.29 -13.38
N PRO A 63 -5.40 -3.98 -13.38
CA PRO A 63 -6.41 -2.96 -13.51
C PRO A 63 -7.19 -3.11 -14.83
N PRO A 64 -8.53 -3.04 -14.81
CA PRO A 64 -9.33 -3.18 -16.03
C PRO A 64 -9.26 -1.94 -16.94
N SER A 65 -8.74 -0.81 -16.43
CA SER A 65 -8.54 0.40 -17.22
C SER A 65 -7.55 1.37 -16.56
N PHE A 66 -6.98 2.26 -17.38
CA PHE A 66 -6.09 3.34 -16.92
C PHE A 66 -6.73 4.31 -15.91
N THR A 67 -8.07 4.38 -15.90
CA THR A 67 -8.80 5.22 -14.94
C THR A 67 -9.19 4.47 -13.68
N PHE A 68 -8.97 3.15 -13.59
CA PHE A 68 -9.49 2.35 -12.48
C PHE A 68 -8.94 2.81 -11.13
N LEU A 69 -7.62 2.94 -11.01
CA LEU A 69 -6.98 3.37 -9.77
C LEU A 69 -7.33 4.83 -9.40
N SER A 70 -7.41 5.73 -10.40
CA SER A 70 -7.80 7.12 -10.17
C SER A 70 -9.29 7.27 -9.82
N THR A 71 -10.14 6.39 -10.36
CA THR A 71 -11.57 6.32 -10.00
C THR A 71 -11.73 5.79 -8.58
N LEU A 72 -10.97 4.76 -8.18
CA LEU A 72 -10.94 4.28 -6.80
C LEU A 72 -10.50 5.37 -5.81
N ALA A 73 -9.51 6.18 -6.16
CA ALA A 73 -9.08 7.30 -5.34
C ALA A 73 -10.16 8.42 -5.24
N GLY A 74 -10.98 8.60 -6.29
CA GLY A 74 -12.03 9.62 -6.34
C GLY A 74 -13.37 9.22 -5.70
N VAL A 75 -13.71 7.93 -5.72
CA VAL A 75 -14.94 7.38 -5.13
C VAL A 75 -14.67 6.97 -3.68
N GLY A 76 -14.67 7.95 -2.77
CA GLY A 76 -14.84 7.76 -1.32
C GLY A 76 -14.25 6.48 -0.71
N LEU A 77 -12.95 6.55 -0.42
CA LEU A 77 -12.01 5.49 -0.08
C LEU A 77 -12.40 4.50 1.03
N ASN A 78 -13.31 4.77 1.97
CA ASN A 78 -13.34 3.99 3.22
C ASN A 78 -13.50 2.47 3.06
N ALA A 79 -14.36 2.00 2.15
CA ALA A 79 -14.54 0.55 1.95
C ALA A 79 -13.37 -0.08 1.17
N VAL A 80 -12.72 0.69 0.29
CA VAL A 80 -11.53 0.24 -0.45
C VAL A 80 -10.31 0.24 0.46
N ASP A 81 -10.14 1.31 1.24
CA ASP A 81 -9.10 1.50 2.24
C ASP A 81 -9.15 0.39 3.30
N GLU A 82 -10.33 0.07 3.84
CA GLU A 82 -10.47 -1.00 4.84
C GLU A 82 -10.20 -2.40 4.26
N VAL A 83 -10.48 -2.62 2.98
CA VAL A 83 -10.10 -3.86 2.27
C VAL A 83 -8.59 -3.89 1.99
N LEU A 84 -7.99 -2.76 1.61
CA LEU A 84 -6.55 -2.65 1.40
C LEU A 84 -5.82 -2.85 2.73
N ASP A 85 -6.23 -2.21 3.82
CA ASP A 85 -5.68 -2.40 5.16
C ASP A 85 -5.77 -3.87 5.59
N LEU A 86 -6.92 -4.53 5.40
CA LEU A 86 -7.06 -5.96 5.71
C LEU A 86 -6.03 -6.84 4.98
N VAL A 87 -5.72 -6.50 3.73
CA VAL A 87 -4.80 -7.26 2.87
C VAL A 87 -3.34 -6.95 3.19
N PHE A 88 -3.02 -5.66 3.35
CA PHE A 88 -1.66 -5.18 3.44
C PHE A 88 -1.13 -5.14 4.88
N ASP A 89 -1.99 -4.99 5.89
CA ASP A 89 -1.56 -4.93 7.30
C ASP A 89 -0.76 -6.14 7.75
N PRO A 90 -1.12 -7.39 7.42
CA PRO A 90 -0.32 -8.55 7.77
C PRO A 90 1.09 -8.47 7.18
N ILE A 91 1.21 -8.12 5.89
CA ILE A 91 2.49 -7.99 5.18
C ILE A 91 3.33 -6.88 5.80
N LEU A 92 2.74 -5.70 5.97
CA LEU A 92 3.39 -4.55 6.59
C LEU A 92 3.80 -4.84 8.03
N THR A 93 2.99 -5.58 8.78
CA THR A 93 3.31 -6.01 10.15
C THR A 93 4.49 -6.99 10.16
N MET A 94 4.53 -7.96 9.24
CA MET A 94 5.65 -8.88 9.09
C MET A 94 6.94 -8.14 8.71
N MET A 95 6.87 -7.21 7.76
CA MET A 95 8.00 -6.36 7.37
C MET A 95 8.48 -5.48 8.52
N LYS A 96 7.56 -4.81 9.23
CA LYS A 96 7.88 -4.00 10.42
C LYS A 96 8.57 -4.86 11.47
N ARG A 97 8.05 -6.06 11.76
CA ARG A 97 8.68 -7.00 12.70
C ARG A 97 10.07 -7.41 12.23
N ALA A 98 10.22 -7.78 10.96
CA ALA A 98 11.50 -8.22 10.39
C ALA A 98 12.56 -7.11 10.43
N ASN A 99 12.20 -5.88 10.06
CA ASN A 99 13.09 -4.73 10.12
C ASN A 99 13.48 -4.43 11.59
N LYS A 100 12.48 -4.42 12.48
CA LYS A 100 12.70 -4.19 13.91
C LYS A 100 13.55 -5.26 14.59
N ARG A 101 13.75 -6.46 14.02
CA ARG A 101 14.64 -7.49 14.60
C ARG A 101 16.07 -7.00 14.83
N ARG A 102 16.53 -6.02 14.04
CA ARG A 102 17.87 -5.45 14.11
C ARG A 102 17.95 -4.18 14.95
N THR A 103 16.81 -3.62 15.33
CA THR A 103 16.68 -2.35 16.07
C THR A 103 15.84 -2.58 17.33
N LYS A 104 16.35 -3.40 18.25
CA LYS A 104 15.65 -3.80 19.48
C LYS A 104 15.31 -2.63 20.38
N GLU A 105 16.12 -1.57 20.33
CA GLU A 105 15.91 -0.31 21.01
C GLU A 105 14.55 0.33 20.67
N THR A 106 13.98 0.02 19.50
CA THR A 106 12.69 0.55 19.02
C THR A 106 11.46 -0.30 19.38
N TRP A 107 11.65 -1.37 20.17
CA TRP A 107 10.57 -2.30 20.52
C TRP A 107 9.68 -1.78 21.64
N LEU A 108 10.28 -1.07 22.58
CA LEU A 108 9.65 -0.56 23.79
C LEU A 108 10.17 0.86 24.03
N THR A 109 9.36 1.69 24.69
CA THR A 109 9.80 3.01 25.15
C THR A 109 10.67 2.89 26.40
N SER A 110 11.53 3.87 26.67
CA SER A 110 12.30 3.93 27.93
C SER A 110 11.44 3.73 29.17
N SER A 111 10.23 4.29 29.20
CA SER A 111 9.27 4.11 30.29
C SER A 111 8.81 2.65 30.49
N GLN A 112 8.55 1.93 29.40
CA GLN A 112 8.17 0.52 29.44
C GLN A 112 9.35 -0.36 29.85
N VAL A 113 10.54 -0.09 29.33
CA VAL A 113 11.74 -0.87 29.67
C VAL A 113 12.18 -0.62 31.10
N ASN A 114 12.07 0.61 31.62
CA ASN A 114 12.27 0.94 33.03
C ASN A 114 11.30 0.18 33.95
N ALA A 115 10.02 0.09 33.58
CA ALA A 115 9.03 -0.65 34.35
C ALA A 115 9.33 -2.17 34.38
N LEU A 116 9.80 -2.74 33.28
CA LEU A 116 10.23 -4.14 33.21
C LEU A 116 11.51 -4.40 34.02
N TRP A 117 12.48 -3.50 33.93
CA TRP A 117 13.74 -3.56 34.67
C TRP A 117 13.52 -3.52 36.19
N ALA A 118 12.70 -2.58 36.67
CA ALA A 118 12.33 -2.48 38.08
C ALA A 118 11.65 -3.75 38.62
N ARG A 119 10.94 -4.48 37.76
CA ARG A 119 10.26 -5.76 38.09
C ARG A 119 11.14 -6.99 37.87
N ARG A 120 12.40 -6.82 37.49
CA ARG A 120 13.32 -7.90 37.10
C ARG A 120 12.75 -8.80 35.99
N LYS A 121 12.01 -8.21 35.04
CA LYS A 121 11.36 -8.90 33.90
C LYS A 121 11.88 -8.42 32.54
N GLY A 122 13.19 -8.21 32.43
CA GLY A 122 13.87 -7.79 31.20
C GLY A 122 15.36 -8.13 31.25
N THR A 123 16.07 -7.91 30.14
CA THR A 123 17.52 -8.08 30.03
C THR A 123 18.21 -6.72 30.11
N GLU A 124 19.39 -6.66 30.72
CA GLU A 124 20.19 -5.43 30.82
C GLU A 124 20.49 -4.81 29.45
N GLY A 125 20.90 -5.63 28.48
CA GLY A 125 21.18 -5.15 27.12
C GLY A 125 19.99 -4.46 26.44
N LEU A 126 18.75 -4.95 26.62
CA LEU A 126 17.56 -4.27 26.11
C LEU A 126 17.28 -2.95 26.84
N TRP A 127 17.60 -2.88 28.14
CA TRP A 127 17.46 -1.67 28.93
C TRP A 127 18.46 -0.60 28.48
N ASP A 128 19.74 -0.96 28.41
CA ASP A 128 20.83 -0.07 27.96
C ASP A 128 20.62 0.41 26.52
N GLU A 129 20.30 -0.50 25.59
CA GLU A 129 20.09 -0.15 24.18
C GLU A 129 18.94 0.86 24.02
N THR A 130 17.81 0.63 24.69
CA THR A 130 16.65 1.54 24.62
C THR A 130 16.93 2.88 25.30
N THR A 131 17.47 2.91 26.51
CA THR A 131 17.72 4.17 27.24
C THR A 131 18.77 5.03 26.56
N ALA A 132 19.88 4.42 26.11
CA ALA A 132 20.94 5.13 25.38
C ALA A 132 20.44 5.67 24.04
N SER A 133 19.57 4.93 23.33
CA SER A 133 19.00 5.38 22.05
C SER A 133 18.06 6.59 22.21
N GLU A 134 17.38 6.71 23.35
CA GLU A 134 16.51 7.85 23.67
C GLU A 134 17.28 9.03 24.31
N GLY A 135 18.59 8.88 24.53
CA GLY A 135 19.48 9.94 24.99
C GLY A 135 19.56 10.12 26.52
N TYR A 136 19.26 9.06 27.28
CA TYR A 136 19.36 9.02 28.74
C TYR A 136 20.68 8.41 29.24
#